data_AF-A0A3M7A282-F1
#
_entry.id   AF-A0A3M7A282-F1
#
_cell.length_a   1.000
_cell.length_b   1.000
_cell.length_c   1.000
_cell.angle_alpha   90.00
_cell.angle_beta   90.00
_cell.angle_gamma   90.00
#
_symmetry.space_group_name_H-M   'P 1'
#
loop_
_entity.id
_entity.type
_entity.pdbx_description
1 polymer ?
#
loop_
_entity_poly.entity_id
_entity_poly.type
_entity_poly.pdbx_seq_one_letter_code
_entity_poly.pdbx_strand_id
1 'polypeptide(L)'
;MAALPGHCSSYDELLAGIAAPPRRFRPPSLVTTAPTLSLPSSSQIYARMASSIARGFRGGLTKGLQRAVKPSISTPARRAFATPVGQSSMKSTTLSNGFTIATEHAPYAQTSTVGVWIDAGSRAETDRTNGTAHFLEHLAFKGTQKRTQNQLELEIENMGGHLNAYTSRENTVYYAKAFNSDVPATVDILSDILQNSKLEPSAIERERDVILREQEEVDKQMEEVVFDHLHATAFQNQPLGRTILGPKENIQSIQRNDLENYIKTNYTADRMVLVGAGGVPHEQLVELAEKHFSKMPQQNPNSQPSAAVRGLEAKPDFVGSEVRIRDDTMPTANIAIAVEGVSWKDDDY
;
A
#
# COMPACT_ATOMS: atom_id res chain seq x y z
N MET A 1 -3.43 41.78 40.54
CA MET A 1 -4.90 41.62 40.42
C MET A 1 -5.14 40.82 39.15
N ALA A 2 -6.00 39.79 39.23
CA ALA A 2 -6.40 38.81 38.20
C ALA A 2 -5.49 37.56 37.96
N ALA A 3 -5.55 36.64 38.94
CA ALA A 3 -5.91 35.21 38.86
C ALA A 3 -6.82 34.83 37.65
N LEU A 4 -6.88 33.64 37.01
CA LEU A 4 -6.52 32.19 37.18
C LEU A 4 -6.81 31.52 35.79
N PRO A 5 -6.81 30.18 35.58
CA PRO A 5 -5.79 29.15 35.81
C PRO A 5 -5.57 28.21 34.57
N GLY A 6 -4.57 27.33 34.64
CA GLY A 6 -4.44 26.16 33.76
C GLY A 6 -5.21 24.94 34.26
N HIS A 7 -5.29 23.89 33.43
CA HIS A 7 -5.27 22.48 33.85
C HIS A 7 -4.94 21.54 32.69
N CYS A 8 -4.36 20.41 33.08
CA CYS A 8 -3.71 19.36 32.31
C CYS A 8 -4.57 18.08 32.37
N SER A 9 -4.45 17.22 31.34
CA SER A 9 -4.57 15.75 31.37
C SER A 9 -5.77 15.08 32.06
N SER A 10 -6.59 14.37 31.27
CA SER A 10 -7.25 13.11 31.70
C SER A 10 -7.87 12.35 30.51
N TYR A 11 -7.26 11.23 30.10
CA TYR A 11 -7.87 10.20 29.24
C TYR A 11 -7.95 8.83 29.95
N ASP A 12 -8.05 8.85 31.28
CA ASP A 12 -8.32 7.70 32.14
C ASP A 12 -9.57 7.99 32.97
N GLU A 13 -10.75 7.58 32.48
CA GLU A 13 -11.95 7.23 33.28
C GLU A 13 -13.16 7.05 32.34
N LEU A 14 -13.49 5.81 31.95
CA LEU A 14 -14.85 5.44 31.51
C LEU A 14 -15.02 3.91 31.39
N LEU A 15 -14.86 3.19 32.50
CA LEU A 15 -15.32 1.80 32.63
C LEU A 15 -15.98 1.58 33.99
N ALA A 16 -17.26 1.96 34.11
CA ALA A 16 -18.14 1.43 35.14
C ALA A 16 -19.64 1.53 34.75
N GLY A 17 -20.28 0.37 34.57
CA GLY A 17 -21.67 0.16 35.01
C GLY A 17 -22.78 0.16 33.96
N ILE A 18 -23.12 -1.02 33.40
CA ILE A 18 -24.50 -1.32 32.95
C ILE A 18 -24.82 -2.80 33.23
N ALA A 19 -25.85 -3.04 34.07
CA ALA A 19 -26.54 -4.33 34.15
C ALA A 19 -28.02 -4.13 34.52
N ALA A 20 -28.95 -4.35 33.57
CA ALA A 20 -30.34 -4.78 33.83
C ALA A 20 -31.00 -5.30 32.51
N PRO A 21 -31.84 -6.36 32.54
CA PRO A 21 -32.26 -7.13 31.36
C PRO A 21 -33.65 -6.72 30.78
N PRO A 22 -34.00 -7.17 29.55
CA PRO A 22 -35.16 -6.67 28.80
C PRO A 22 -36.49 -7.38 29.13
N ARG A 23 -37.59 -6.62 29.08
CA ARG A 23 -38.97 -7.10 29.26
C ARG A 23 -39.56 -7.62 27.94
N ARG A 24 -40.23 -8.78 28.04
CA ARG A 24 -40.95 -9.48 26.96
C ARG A 24 -42.26 -8.77 26.58
N PHE A 25 -42.54 -8.69 25.28
CA PHE A 25 -43.82 -8.25 24.71
C PHE A 25 -44.66 -9.48 24.29
N ARG A 26 -45.97 -9.49 24.58
CA ARG A 26 -46.95 -10.53 24.20
C ARG A 26 -47.88 -10.00 23.09
N PRO A 27 -48.31 -10.81 22.11
CA PRO A 27 -49.30 -10.40 21.11
C PRO A 27 -50.74 -10.73 21.57
N PRO A 28 -51.77 -10.02 21.09
CA PRO A 28 -53.16 -10.41 21.30
C PRO A 28 -53.72 -11.24 20.13
N SER A 29 -54.68 -12.10 20.49
CA SER A 29 -55.36 -13.14 19.71
C SER A 29 -56.52 -12.62 18.86
N LEU A 30 -56.73 -13.28 17.71
CA LEU A 30 -57.84 -13.12 16.77
C LEU A 30 -59.19 -13.60 17.32
N VAL A 31 -60.27 -12.96 16.85
CA VAL A 31 -61.65 -13.47 16.92
C VAL A 31 -62.21 -13.57 15.50
N THR A 32 -62.79 -14.74 15.20
CA THR A 32 -63.41 -15.12 13.92
C THR A 32 -64.93 -15.03 14.02
N THR A 33 -65.59 -14.53 12.97
CA THR A 33 -66.96 -14.90 12.61
C THR A 33 -67.04 -15.13 11.11
N ALA A 34 -67.76 -16.19 10.71
CA ALA A 34 -68.01 -16.59 9.32
C ALA A 34 -69.52 -16.68 9.08
N PRO A 35 -69.97 -16.50 7.82
CA PRO A 35 -71.16 -17.18 7.35
C PRO A 35 -70.87 -18.06 6.13
N THR A 36 -71.53 -19.21 6.14
CA THR A 36 -71.49 -20.32 5.18
C THR A 36 -72.37 -20.02 3.96
N LEU A 37 -71.87 -20.31 2.75
CA LEU A 37 -72.70 -20.48 1.54
C LEU A 37 -72.14 -21.59 0.66
N SER A 38 -73.06 -22.39 0.14
CA SER A 38 -72.92 -23.72 -0.47
C SER A 38 -72.31 -23.75 -1.88
N LEU A 39 -71.49 -24.77 -2.15
CA LEU A 39 -70.84 -25.09 -3.43
C LEU A 39 -71.78 -25.80 -4.43
N PRO A 40 -71.51 -25.64 -5.75
CA PRO A 40 -71.50 -26.76 -6.67
C PRO A 40 -70.09 -27.04 -7.24
N SER A 41 -69.71 -28.32 -7.18
CA SER A 41 -68.70 -29.08 -7.95
C SER A 41 -67.55 -28.33 -8.67
N SER A 42 -66.35 -28.47 -8.11
CA SER A 42 -65.03 -27.98 -8.54
C SER A 42 -64.41 -28.69 -9.76
N SER A 43 -65.20 -29.31 -10.64
CA SER A 43 -64.67 -30.22 -11.67
C SER A 43 -64.37 -29.58 -13.04
N GLN A 44 -64.72 -28.31 -13.30
CA GLN A 44 -64.58 -27.73 -14.66
C GLN A 44 -63.59 -26.57 -14.83
N ILE A 45 -63.08 -25.97 -13.75
CA ILE A 45 -62.11 -24.84 -13.87
C ILE A 45 -60.65 -25.34 -13.85
N TYR A 46 -60.33 -26.38 -13.07
CA TYR A 46 -58.99 -26.98 -13.05
C TYR A 46 -58.60 -27.68 -14.37
N ALA A 47 -59.58 -28.16 -15.15
CA ALA A 47 -59.32 -28.86 -16.42
C ALA A 47 -58.84 -27.92 -17.56
N ARG A 48 -59.10 -26.61 -17.47
CA ARG A 48 -58.69 -25.64 -18.51
C ARG A 48 -57.36 -24.94 -18.23
N MET A 49 -56.89 -24.88 -16.99
CA MET A 49 -55.51 -24.43 -16.69
C MET A 49 -54.47 -25.55 -16.90
N ALA A 50 -54.82 -26.81 -16.62
CA ALA A 50 -53.91 -27.94 -16.81
C ALA A 50 -53.58 -28.24 -18.29
N SER A 51 -54.40 -27.79 -19.25
CA SER A 51 -54.21 -28.05 -20.69
C SER A 51 -53.44 -26.95 -21.45
N SER A 52 -53.13 -25.82 -20.80
CA SER A 52 -52.25 -24.78 -21.36
C SER A 52 -50.79 -24.98 -20.93
N ILE A 53 -50.57 -25.39 -19.68
CA ILE A 53 -49.22 -25.69 -19.16
C ILE A 53 -48.68 -27.02 -19.71
N ALA A 54 -49.55 -28.02 -19.96
CA ALA A 54 -49.14 -29.30 -20.53
C ALA A 54 -48.84 -29.28 -22.04
N ARG A 55 -49.22 -28.23 -22.78
CA ARG A 55 -48.88 -28.06 -24.21
C ARG A 55 -47.62 -27.24 -24.45
N GLY A 56 -47.20 -26.40 -23.51
CA GLY A 56 -45.91 -25.71 -23.57
C GLY A 56 -44.68 -26.61 -23.32
N PHE A 57 -44.89 -27.79 -22.70
CA PHE A 57 -43.78 -28.67 -22.28
C PHE A 57 -43.61 -29.98 -23.07
N ARG A 58 -44.44 -30.26 -24.08
CA ARG A 58 -44.37 -31.52 -24.85
C ARG A 58 -43.86 -31.41 -26.30
N GLY A 59 -43.48 -30.23 -26.76
CA GLY A 59 -43.16 -30.00 -28.18
C GLY A 59 -41.71 -29.67 -28.55
N GLY A 60 -40.80 -29.39 -27.60
CA GLY A 60 -39.55 -28.69 -27.95
C GLY A 60 -38.26 -29.11 -27.26
N LEU A 61 -38.26 -30.13 -26.38
CA LEU A 61 -37.07 -30.44 -25.56
C LEU A 61 -36.53 -31.87 -25.68
N THR A 62 -37.16 -32.74 -26.46
CA THR A 62 -36.77 -34.17 -26.52
C THR A 62 -35.98 -34.60 -27.76
N LYS A 63 -35.61 -33.67 -28.66
CA LYS A 63 -34.76 -33.99 -29.84
C LYS A 63 -33.51 -33.13 -30.02
N GLY A 64 -33.13 -32.34 -29.00
CA GLY A 64 -31.92 -31.50 -29.02
C GLY A 64 -30.82 -31.88 -28.01
N LEU A 65 -31.08 -32.85 -27.12
CA LEU A 65 -30.26 -33.05 -25.90
C LEU A 65 -29.64 -34.45 -25.78
N GLN A 66 -29.41 -35.15 -26.90
CA GLN A 66 -28.66 -36.41 -26.92
C GLN A 66 -27.23 -36.29 -27.44
N ARG A 67 -26.77 -35.08 -27.78
CA ARG A 67 -25.34 -34.79 -27.98
C ARG A 67 -24.89 -33.80 -26.91
N ALA A 68 -23.98 -34.27 -26.06
CA ALA A 68 -23.23 -33.51 -25.06
C ALA A 68 -23.92 -33.18 -23.73
N VAL A 69 -24.35 -34.20 -22.99
CA VAL A 69 -24.25 -34.15 -21.53
C VAL A 69 -23.41 -35.34 -21.08
N LYS A 70 -22.08 -35.16 -21.05
CA LYS A 70 -21.21 -36.07 -20.30
C LYS A 70 -21.44 -35.79 -18.82
N PRO A 71 -21.55 -36.80 -17.94
CA PRO A 71 -21.63 -36.56 -16.51
C PRO A 71 -20.35 -35.85 -16.06
N SER A 72 -20.48 -34.57 -15.74
CA SER A 72 -19.43 -33.78 -15.13
C SER A 72 -19.31 -34.22 -13.68
N ILE A 73 -18.42 -35.18 -13.41
CA ILE A 73 -17.90 -35.36 -12.06
C ILE A 73 -17.13 -34.08 -11.76
N SER A 74 -17.66 -33.22 -10.88
CA SER A 74 -17.02 -31.98 -10.42
C SER A 74 -15.86 -32.29 -9.46
N THR A 75 -14.96 -33.17 -9.89
CA THR A 75 -13.62 -33.20 -9.30
C THR A 75 -12.96 -31.90 -9.75
N PRO A 76 -12.36 -31.09 -8.85
CA PRO A 76 -11.52 -29.99 -9.30
C PRO A 76 -10.36 -30.63 -10.05
N ALA A 77 -10.47 -30.71 -11.37
CA ALA A 77 -9.34 -31.02 -12.21
C ALA A 77 -8.33 -29.91 -11.93
N ARG A 78 -7.20 -30.26 -11.28
CA ARG A 78 -6.02 -29.41 -11.29
C ARG A 78 -5.68 -29.20 -12.75
N ARG A 79 -6.16 -28.10 -13.33
CA ARG A 79 -5.63 -27.62 -14.60
C ARG A 79 -4.17 -27.31 -14.31
N ALA A 80 -3.29 -28.18 -14.78
CA ALA A 80 -1.90 -27.81 -14.96
C ALA A 80 -1.90 -26.74 -16.05
N PHE A 81 -2.13 -25.49 -15.65
CA PHE A 81 -1.72 -24.34 -16.45
C PHE A 81 -0.19 -24.33 -16.39
N ALA A 82 0.44 -25.22 -17.14
CA ALA A 82 1.80 -24.97 -17.58
C ALA A 82 1.68 -23.83 -18.59
N THR A 83 1.54 -22.61 -18.07
CA THR A 83 1.77 -21.41 -18.86
C THR A 83 3.20 -21.58 -19.40
N PRO A 84 3.44 -21.45 -20.71
CA PRO A 84 4.81 -21.38 -21.18
C PRO A 84 5.44 -20.19 -20.46
N VAL A 85 6.32 -20.48 -19.51
CA VAL A 85 7.16 -19.47 -18.89
C VAL A 85 8.07 -19.02 -20.03
N GLY A 86 7.74 -17.91 -20.67
CA GLY A 86 8.70 -17.21 -21.51
C GLY A 86 9.94 -17.02 -20.64
N GLN A 87 11.12 -17.38 -21.15
CA GLN A 87 12.36 -17.16 -20.41
C GLN A 87 12.39 -15.69 -19.98
N SER A 88 12.34 -15.45 -18.68
CA SER A 88 12.57 -14.12 -18.12
C SER A 88 13.97 -13.71 -18.54
N SER A 89 14.06 -12.62 -19.29
CA SER A 89 15.35 -12.05 -19.75
C SER A 89 15.90 -11.06 -18.74
N MET A 90 15.57 -11.23 -17.45
CA MET A 90 16.07 -10.38 -16.38
C MET A 90 17.60 -10.46 -16.34
N LYS A 91 18.25 -9.32 -16.53
CA LYS A 91 19.70 -9.17 -16.33
C LYS A 91 19.94 -8.36 -15.07
N SER A 92 21.01 -8.67 -14.35
CA SER A 92 21.46 -7.89 -13.21
C SER A 92 22.97 -7.70 -13.25
N THR A 93 23.42 -6.49 -12.91
CA THR A 93 24.84 -6.11 -12.79
C THR A 93 25.01 -5.29 -11.52
N THR A 94 26.06 -5.56 -10.75
CA THR A 94 26.40 -4.78 -9.56
C THR A 94 27.68 -3.99 -9.83
N LEU A 95 27.64 -2.68 -9.60
CA LEU A 95 28.79 -1.80 -9.75
C LEU A 95 29.81 -2.04 -8.63
N SER A 96 31.02 -1.47 -8.80
CA SER A 96 32.11 -1.62 -7.82
C SER A 96 31.78 -1.05 -6.43
N ASN A 97 30.85 -0.10 -6.33
CA ASN A 97 30.38 0.48 -5.07
C ASN A 97 29.19 -0.25 -4.44
N GLY A 98 28.75 -1.38 -4.99
CA GLY A 98 27.61 -2.17 -4.50
C GLY A 98 26.25 -1.78 -5.08
N PHE A 99 26.17 -0.70 -5.86
CA PHE A 99 24.92 -0.29 -6.52
C PHE A 99 24.48 -1.33 -7.54
N THR A 100 23.24 -1.80 -7.42
CA THR A 100 22.72 -2.87 -8.27
C THR A 100 21.84 -2.32 -9.38
N ILE A 101 22.00 -2.85 -10.59
CA ILE A 101 21.16 -2.57 -11.74
C ILE A 101 20.42 -3.85 -12.07
N ALA A 102 19.11 -3.77 -12.24
CA ALA A 102 18.28 -4.87 -12.72
C ALA A 102 17.45 -4.40 -13.91
N THR A 103 17.34 -5.22 -14.95
CA THR A 103 16.55 -4.87 -16.14
C THR A 103 15.76 -6.02 -16.69
N GLU A 104 14.54 -5.73 -17.12
CA GLU A 104 13.74 -6.58 -17.99
C GLU A 104 13.54 -5.88 -19.33
N HIS A 105 14.33 -6.28 -20.34
CA HIS A 105 14.33 -5.62 -21.64
C HIS A 105 13.25 -6.20 -22.55
N ALA A 106 12.37 -5.33 -23.04
CA ALA A 106 11.34 -5.61 -24.03
C ALA A 106 11.60 -4.78 -25.31
N PRO A 107 12.28 -5.34 -26.33
CA PRO A 107 12.71 -4.60 -27.52
C PRO A 107 11.59 -3.88 -28.29
N TYR A 108 10.35 -4.39 -28.20
CA TYR A 108 9.20 -3.84 -28.91
C TYR A 108 8.53 -2.67 -28.18
N ALA A 109 8.82 -2.49 -26.89
CA ALA A 109 8.22 -1.43 -26.08
C ALA A 109 8.78 -0.06 -26.48
N GLN A 110 7.89 0.90 -26.71
CA GLN A 110 8.24 2.28 -27.10
C GLN A 110 8.47 3.20 -25.89
N THR A 111 8.14 2.71 -24.69
CA THR A 111 8.32 3.40 -23.42
C THR A 111 9.08 2.52 -22.46
N SER A 112 9.68 3.17 -21.46
CA SER A 112 10.38 2.50 -20.37
C SER A 112 9.96 3.11 -19.04
N THR A 113 9.98 2.27 -18.01
CA THR A 113 9.95 2.72 -16.62
C THR A 113 11.33 2.47 -16.04
N VAL A 114 11.94 3.51 -15.48
CA VAL A 114 13.18 3.40 -14.71
C VAL A 114 12.93 3.94 -13.31
N GLY A 115 13.48 3.29 -12.30
CA GLY A 115 13.31 3.76 -10.94
C GLY A 115 14.36 3.20 -10.00
N VAL A 116 14.51 3.86 -8.87
CA VAL A 116 15.43 3.47 -7.82
C VAL A 116 14.61 2.97 -6.63
N TRP A 117 14.82 1.72 -6.27
CA TRP A 117 14.29 1.10 -5.06
C TRP A 117 15.36 1.17 -3.99
N ILE A 118 15.01 1.75 -2.85
CA ILE A 118 15.91 1.94 -1.73
C ILE A 118 15.40 1.08 -0.59
N ASP A 119 16.24 0.17 -0.08
CA ASP A 119 16.01 -0.49 1.20
C ASP A 119 16.09 0.57 2.30
N ALA A 120 14.93 1.03 2.77
CA ALA A 120 14.76 2.17 3.66
C ALA A 120 13.34 2.17 4.25
N GLY A 121 12.57 3.24 4.06
CA GLY A 121 11.20 3.36 4.59
C GLY A 121 11.14 3.75 6.06
N SER A 122 9.92 3.72 6.62
CA SER A 122 9.69 4.15 8.01
C SER A 122 10.28 3.19 9.05
N ARG A 123 10.52 1.92 8.69
CA ARG A 123 11.21 0.96 9.56
C ARG A 123 12.67 1.36 9.80
N ALA A 124 13.29 2.10 8.88
CA ALA A 124 14.66 2.60 9.01
C ALA A 124 14.79 3.88 9.87
N GLU A 125 13.73 4.24 10.61
CA GLU A 125 13.67 5.43 11.46
C GLU A 125 13.84 5.09 12.95
N THR A 126 14.04 6.14 13.75
CA THR A 126 13.95 6.09 15.22
C THR A 126 12.59 6.62 15.68
N ASP A 127 12.19 6.37 16.93
CA ASP A 127 10.93 6.92 17.48
C ASP A 127 10.86 8.45 17.39
N ARG A 128 12.00 9.13 17.55
CA ARG A 128 12.08 10.61 17.46
C ARG A 128 12.01 11.12 16.03
N THR A 129 12.50 10.33 15.07
CA THR A 129 12.59 10.74 13.66
C THR A 129 11.51 10.06 12.81
N ASN A 130 10.49 9.47 13.43
CA ASN A 130 9.45 8.78 12.68
C ASN A 130 8.64 9.79 11.84
N GLY A 131 8.51 9.52 10.54
CA GLY A 131 7.95 10.42 9.53
C GLY A 131 8.99 11.08 8.61
N THR A 132 10.29 10.89 8.85
CA THR A 132 11.38 11.48 8.06
C THR A 132 11.42 10.95 6.63
N ALA A 133 11.18 9.66 6.42
CA ALA A 133 11.19 9.02 5.09
C ALA A 133 10.11 9.64 4.18
N HIS A 134 8.89 9.74 4.70
CA HIS A 134 7.77 10.38 4.00
C HIS A 134 8.00 11.88 3.77
N PHE A 135 8.52 12.60 4.77
CA PHE A 135 8.86 14.01 4.62
C PHE A 135 9.91 14.23 3.52
N LEU A 136 10.92 13.36 3.47
CA LEU A 136 11.97 13.43 2.46
C LEU A 136 11.43 13.17 1.05
N GLU A 137 10.47 12.26 0.90
CA GLU A 137 9.75 12.02 -0.35
C GLU A 137 9.13 13.31 -0.90
N HIS A 138 8.38 14.04 -0.07
CA HIS A 138 7.78 15.33 -0.44
C HIS A 138 8.82 16.36 -0.89
N LEU A 139 9.96 16.39 -0.20
CA LEU A 139 11.01 17.37 -0.45
C LEU A 139 11.90 17.05 -1.65
N ALA A 140 12.00 15.78 -2.06
CA ALA A 140 12.84 15.35 -3.18
C ALA A 140 12.47 16.07 -4.49
N PHE A 141 11.21 16.49 -4.64
CA PHE A 141 10.70 17.21 -5.80
C PHE A 141 10.76 18.74 -5.67
N LYS A 142 11.15 19.29 -4.51
CA LYS A 142 11.13 20.75 -4.25
C LYS A 142 12.41 21.47 -4.67
N GLY A 143 13.26 20.78 -5.42
CA GLY A 143 14.45 21.33 -6.06
C GLY A 143 15.75 20.67 -5.61
N THR A 144 16.69 20.64 -6.55
CA THR A 144 18.05 20.14 -6.38
C THR A 144 19.04 21.31 -6.45
N GLN A 145 20.33 21.01 -6.32
CA GLN A 145 21.39 22.00 -6.55
C GLN A 145 21.46 22.44 -8.03
N LYS A 146 21.05 21.59 -8.98
CA LYS A 146 21.10 21.88 -10.42
C LYS A 146 19.79 22.45 -10.95
N ARG A 147 18.66 22.05 -10.37
CA ARG A 147 17.31 22.32 -10.89
C ARG A 147 16.43 22.91 -9.80
N THR A 148 15.77 24.03 -10.10
CA THR A 148 14.64 24.49 -9.30
C THR A 148 13.45 23.53 -9.45
N GLN A 149 12.50 23.56 -8.50
CA GLN A 149 11.26 22.79 -8.57
C GLN A 149 10.57 22.95 -9.94
N ASN A 150 10.30 24.20 -10.35
CA ASN A 150 9.62 24.47 -11.62
C ASN A 150 10.39 23.97 -12.85
N GLN A 151 11.72 24.01 -12.82
CA GLN A 151 12.53 23.45 -13.92
C GLN A 151 12.41 21.93 -13.98
N LEU A 152 12.43 21.27 -12.82
CA LEU A 152 12.28 19.82 -12.74
C LEU A 152 10.91 19.35 -13.25
N GLU A 153 9.85 20.03 -12.81
CA GLU A 153 8.48 19.78 -13.28
C GLU A 153 8.37 19.99 -14.81
N LEU A 154 8.85 21.14 -15.31
CA LEU A 154 8.78 21.47 -16.73
C LEU A 154 9.64 20.55 -17.61
N GLU A 155 10.81 20.11 -17.12
CA GLU A 155 11.68 19.17 -17.84
C GLU A 155 10.99 17.82 -18.02
N ILE A 156 10.35 17.28 -16.98
CA ILE A 156 9.58 16.03 -17.02
C ILE A 156 8.32 16.16 -17.90
N GLU A 157 7.58 17.26 -17.79
CA GLU A 157 6.37 17.47 -18.59
C GLU A 157 6.69 17.64 -20.09
N ASN A 158 7.76 18.36 -20.44
CA ASN A 158 8.15 18.57 -21.83
C ASN A 158 8.56 17.27 -22.55
N MET A 159 9.08 16.27 -21.83
CA MET A 159 9.36 14.94 -22.39
C MET A 159 8.11 14.03 -22.44
N GLY A 160 6.96 14.50 -21.97
CA GLY A 160 5.75 13.68 -21.81
C GLY A 160 5.94 12.55 -20.79
N GLY A 161 6.86 12.75 -19.85
CA GLY A 161 7.20 11.79 -18.81
C GLY A 161 6.33 11.96 -17.58
N HIS A 162 6.37 10.96 -16.71
CA HIS A 162 5.77 11.02 -15.39
C HIS A 162 6.80 10.57 -14.36
N LEU A 163 7.08 11.43 -13.39
CA LEU A 163 7.96 11.15 -12.27
C LEU A 163 7.09 11.03 -11.02
N ASN A 164 7.32 9.99 -10.21
CA ASN A 164 6.58 9.77 -8.98
C ASN A 164 7.47 9.09 -7.93
N ALA A 165 7.01 9.10 -6.69
CA ALA A 165 7.60 8.35 -5.61
C ALA A 165 6.52 7.75 -4.70
N TYR A 166 6.94 6.84 -3.84
CA TYR A 166 6.18 6.44 -2.67
C TYR A 166 7.12 5.86 -1.62
N THR A 167 6.67 5.92 -0.38
CA THR A 167 7.36 5.35 0.77
C THR A 167 6.48 4.30 1.43
N SER A 168 7.06 3.13 1.69
CA SER A 168 6.47 2.08 2.49
C SER A 168 7.20 1.94 3.82
N ARG A 169 6.82 0.93 4.60
CA ARG A 169 7.55 0.57 5.83
C ARG A 169 8.97 0.09 5.54
N GLU A 170 9.21 -0.60 4.42
CA GLU A 170 10.50 -1.27 4.13
C GLU A 170 11.28 -0.65 2.97
N ASN A 171 10.67 0.21 2.16
CA ASN A 171 11.34 0.82 1.02
C ASN A 171 10.85 2.23 0.72
N THR A 172 11.71 3.00 0.07
CA THR A 172 11.34 4.25 -0.61
C THR A 172 11.67 4.08 -2.08
N VAL A 173 10.75 4.47 -2.95
CA VAL A 173 10.87 4.24 -4.39
C VAL A 173 10.68 5.55 -5.12
N TYR A 174 11.61 5.88 -6.02
CA TYR A 174 11.48 7.00 -6.94
C TYR A 174 11.58 6.46 -8.37
N TYR A 175 10.57 6.72 -9.20
CA TYR A 175 10.53 6.15 -10.55
C TYR A 175 9.97 7.14 -11.56
N ALA A 176 10.44 6.99 -12.79
CA ALA A 176 10.02 7.76 -13.95
C ALA A 176 9.51 6.83 -15.05
N LYS A 177 8.42 7.23 -15.69
CA LYS A 177 7.89 6.64 -16.92
C LYS A 177 8.14 7.62 -18.06
N ALA A 178 8.81 7.20 -19.12
CA ALA A 178 9.11 8.07 -20.24
C ALA A 178 9.26 7.28 -21.55
N PHE A 179 9.38 8.00 -22.67
CA PHE A 179 9.82 7.41 -23.93
C PHE A 179 11.27 6.92 -23.82
N ASN A 180 11.63 5.92 -24.62
CA ASN A 180 12.96 5.31 -24.56
C ASN A 180 14.10 6.33 -24.82
N SER A 181 13.84 7.35 -25.64
CA SER A 181 14.77 8.46 -25.93
C SER A 181 15.15 9.26 -24.70
N ASP A 182 14.25 9.36 -23.73
CA ASP A 182 14.36 10.25 -22.58
C ASP A 182 14.84 9.51 -21.32
N VAL A 183 15.03 8.19 -21.40
CA VAL A 183 15.60 7.38 -20.31
C VAL A 183 16.90 7.98 -19.76
N PRO A 184 17.89 8.40 -20.58
CA PRO A 184 19.09 9.06 -20.06
C PRO A 184 18.80 10.31 -19.22
N ALA A 185 17.83 11.14 -19.62
CA ALA A 185 17.44 12.34 -18.88
C ALA A 185 16.73 11.96 -17.57
N THR A 186 15.82 10.98 -17.60
CA THR A 186 15.13 10.53 -16.39
C THR A 186 16.09 9.93 -15.35
N VAL A 187 17.12 9.17 -15.77
CA VAL A 187 18.13 8.63 -14.86
C VAL A 187 19.00 9.74 -14.26
N ASP A 188 19.34 10.78 -15.04
CA ASP A 188 20.02 11.96 -14.48
C ASP A 188 19.15 12.67 -13.44
N ILE A 189 17.85 12.89 -13.73
CA ILE A 189 16.90 13.50 -12.79
C ILE A 189 16.78 12.66 -11.52
N LEU A 190 16.57 11.35 -11.62
CA LEU A 190 16.52 10.44 -10.47
C LEU A 190 17.80 10.51 -9.64
N SER A 191 18.97 10.54 -10.28
CA SER A 191 20.25 10.65 -9.58
C SER A 191 20.40 11.99 -8.85
N ASP A 192 19.87 13.06 -9.43
CA ASP A 192 19.98 14.41 -8.91
C ASP A 192 19.04 14.66 -7.73
N ILE A 193 17.79 14.18 -7.81
CA ILE A 193 16.83 14.29 -6.70
C ILE A 193 17.25 13.46 -5.49
N LEU A 194 17.95 12.34 -5.69
CA LEU A 194 18.39 11.45 -4.60
C LEU A 194 19.66 11.93 -3.90
N GLN A 195 20.58 12.56 -4.64
CA GLN A 195 21.90 12.92 -4.12
C GLN A 195 22.07 14.41 -3.83
N ASN A 196 21.36 15.28 -4.55
CA ASN A 196 21.60 16.73 -4.55
C ASN A 196 20.34 17.54 -4.20
N SER A 197 19.38 16.98 -3.47
CA SER A 197 18.21 17.74 -3.00
C SER A 197 18.66 18.92 -2.13
N LYS A 198 18.07 20.10 -2.35
CA LYS A 198 18.52 21.33 -1.67
C LYS A 198 18.10 21.39 -0.20
N LEU A 199 16.95 20.78 0.12
CA LEU A 199 16.32 20.77 1.46
C LEU A 199 16.22 22.18 2.06
N GLU A 200 15.67 23.12 1.27
CA GLU A 200 15.53 24.51 1.69
C GLU A 200 14.64 24.62 2.93
N PRO A 201 15.03 25.40 3.96
CA PRO A 201 14.20 25.60 5.15
C PRO A 201 12.78 26.09 4.84
N SER A 202 12.63 26.95 3.84
CA SER A 202 11.32 27.45 3.41
C SER A 202 10.47 26.41 2.68
N ALA A 203 11.08 25.38 2.07
CA ALA A 203 10.36 24.25 1.52
C ALA A 203 9.93 23.29 2.63
N ILE A 204 10.80 23.03 3.59
CA ILE A 204 10.51 22.19 4.77
C ILE A 204 9.27 22.72 5.51
N GLU A 205 9.24 24.01 5.86
CA GLU A 205 8.09 24.56 6.59
C GLU A 205 6.79 24.56 5.78
N ARG A 206 6.86 24.71 4.45
CA ARG A 206 5.67 24.64 3.58
C ARG A 206 5.15 23.21 3.46
N GLU A 207 6.03 22.23 3.26
CA GLU A 207 5.64 20.83 3.14
C GLU A 207 5.13 20.27 4.48
N ARG A 208 5.58 20.81 5.62
CA ARG A 208 5.05 20.46 6.94
C ARG A 208 3.53 20.62 7.00
N ASP A 209 3.01 21.76 6.54
CA ASP A 209 1.56 22.01 6.50
C ASP A 209 0.82 21.10 5.51
N VAL A 210 1.47 20.73 4.40
CA VAL A 210 0.89 19.80 3.40
C VAL A 210 0.75 18.41 4.00
N ILE A 211 1.81 17.90 4.65
CA ILE A 211 1.84 16.58 5.29
C ILE A 211 0.83 16.50 6.44
N LEU A 212 0.67 17.58 7.21
CA LEU A 212 -0.35 17.63 8.28
C LEU A 212 -1.78 17.53 7.73
N ARG A 213 -2.06 18.13 6.57
CA ARG A 213 -3.37 18.00 5.91
C ARG A 213 -3.56 16.62 5.31
N GLU A 214 -2.50 16.03 4.75
CA GLU A 214 -2.54 14.66 4.25
C GLU A 214 -2.85 13.67 5.37
N GLN A 215 -2.25 13.84 6.55
CA GLN A 215 -2.60 13.05 7.74
C GLN A 215 -4.10 13.14 8.05
N GLU A 216 -4.68 14.35 8.03
CA GLU A 216 -6.12 14.53 8.24
C GLU A 216 -6.99 13.85 7.18
N GLU A 217 -6.51 13.70 5.93
CA GLU A 217 -7.23 12.95 4.89
C GLU A 217 -7.08 11.43 5.04
N VAL A 218 -5.90 10.94 5.43
CA VAL A 218 -5.66 9.52 5.73
C VAL A 218 -6.49 9.07 6.93
N ASP A 219 -6.64 9.91 7.95
CA ASP A 219 -7.47 9.62 9.14
C ASP A 219 -8.95 9.41 8.81
N LYS A 220 -9.41 9.80 7.61
CA LYS A 220 -10.78 9.54 7.12
C LYS A 220 -10.91 8.20 6.39
N GLN A 221 -9.79 7.58 6.02
CA GLN A 221 -9.74 6.31 5.29
C GLN A 221 -9.64 5.15 6.29
N MET A 222 -10.78 4.61 6.68
CA MET A 222 -10.86 3.62 7.76
C MET A 222 -10.10 2.33 7.50
N GLU A 223 -9.90 1.94 6.24
CA GLU A 223 -9.07 0.79 5.89
C GLU A 223 -7.61 1.01 6.31
N GLU A 224 -7.02 2.15 5.93
CA GLU A 224 -5.65 2.52 6.30
C GLU A 224 -5.49 2.65 7.81
N VAL A 225 -6.42 3.36 8.48
CA VAL A 225 -6.41 3.54 9.94
C VAL A 225 -6.44 2.19 10.67
N VAL A 226 -7.27 1.25 10.21
CA VAL A 226 -7.34 -0.09 10.79
C VAL A 226 -6.03 -0.85 10.59
N PHE A 227 -5.41 -0.77 9.41
CA PHE A 227 -4.13 -1.45 9.14
C PHE A 227 -2.95 -0.83 9.89
N ASP A 228 -2.95 0.48 10.13
CA ASP A 228 -1.95 1.15 10.96
C ASP A 228 -2.07 0.71 12.43
N HIS A 229 -3.28 0.66 12.98
CA HIS A 229 -3.51 0.13 14.31
C HIS A 229 -3.19 -1.37 14.41
N LEU A 230 -3.46 -2.14 13.35
CA LEU A 230 -3.10 -3.56 13.28
C LEU A 230 -1.58 -3.75 13.35
N HIS A 231 -0.81 -2.97 12.61
CA HIS A 231 0.66 -3.03 12.67
C HIS A 231 1.18 -2.59 14.03
N ALA A 232 0.66 -1.48 14.58
CA ALA A 232 1.08 -0.98 15.89
C ALA A 232 0.78 -1.97 17.02
N THR A 233 -0.35 -2.68 16.97
CA THR A 233 -0.71 -3.70 17.98
C THR A 233 0.06 -5.00 17.76
N ALA A 234 0.31 -5.43 16.52
CA ALA A 234 1.02 -6.66 16.24
C ALA A 234 2.54 -6.56 16.48
N PHE A 235 3.15 -5.40 16.19
CA PHE A 235 4.60 -5.16 16.28
C PHE A 235 4.91 -4.08 17.31
N GLN A 236 4.37 -4.25 18.52
CA GLN A 236 4.48 -3.27 19.61
C GLN A 236 5.93 -2.94 19.93
N ASN A 237 6.24 -1.65 20.08
CA ASN A 237 7.57 -1.14 20.40
C ASN A 237 8.67 -1.58 19.43
N GLN A 238 8.30 -1.98 18.21
CA GLN A 238 9.22 -2.39 17.16
C GLN A 238 9.13 -1.43 15.96
N PRO A 239 10.19 -1.34 15.15
CA PRO A 239 10.19 -0.47 13.98
C PRO A 239 9.05 -0.70 13.00
N LEU A 240 8.59 -1.96 12.84
CA LEU A 240 7.49 -2.28 11.94
C LEU A 240 6.11 -1.80 12.43
N GLY A 241 5.96 -1.56 13.74
CA GLY A 241 4.72 -1.07 14.34
C GLY A 241 4.49 0.43 14.14
N ARG A 242 5.49 1.18 13.66
CA ARG A 242 5.35 2.62 13.38
C ARG A 242 4.58 2.84 12.08
N THR A 243 3.84 3.95 12.03
CA THR A 243 3.18 4.41 10.79
C THR A 243 4.20 5.08 9.88
N ILE A 244 3.84 5.24 8.61
CA ILE A 244 4.74 5.86 7.61
C ILE A 244 4.80 7.38 7.80
N LEU A 245 3.66 8.03 8.05
CA LEU A 245 3.56 9.48 8.26
C LEU A 245 4.20 9.90 9.59
N GLY A 246 4.16 9.03 10.59
CA GLY A 246 4.60 9.32 11.96
C GLY A 246 3.63 10.21 12.75
N PRO A 247 3.92 10.42 14.04
CA PRO A 247 3.06 11.21 14.91
C PRO A 247 3.16 12.71 14.59
N LYS A 248 2.08 13.45 14.83
CA LYS A 248 1.98 14.88 14.56
C LYS A 248 3.10 15.70 15.21
N GLU A 249 3.48 15.32 16.43
CA GLU A 249 4.54 15.97 17.20
C GLU A 249 5.92 15.81 16.52
N ASN A 250 6.17 14.66 15.89
CA ASN A 250 7.38 14.44 15.11
C ASN A 250 7.35 15.25 13.82
N ILE A 251 6.22 15.22 13.09
CA ILE A 251 6.02 16.02 11.88
C ILE A 251 6.26 17.51 12.19
N GLN A 252 5.93 17.99 13.38
CA GLN A 252 6.19 19.38 13.80
C GLN A 252 7.64 19.67 14.20
N SER A 253 8.39 18.66 14.64
CA SER A 253 9.74 18.82 15.20
C SER A 253 10.87 18.45 14.25
N ILE A 254 10.61 17.64 13.20
CA ILE A 254 11.60 17.25 12.19
C ILE A 254 12.30 18.49 11.61
N GLN A 255 13.63 18.47 11.65
CA GLN A 255 14.51 19.52 11.13
C GLN A 255 15.30 19.04 9.91
N ARG A 256 15.89 20.00 9.19
CA ARG A 256 16.79 19.71 8.06
C ARG A 256 17.90 18.70 8.38
N ASN A 257 18.49 18.80 9.57
CA ASN A 257 19.55 17.90 10.00
C ASN A 257 19.06 16.44 10.13
N ASP A 258 17.80 16.21 10.52
CA ASP A 258 17.25 14.85 10.60
C ASP A 258 17.12 14.24 9.19
N LEU A 259 16.65 15.04 8.23
CA LEU A 259 16.55 14.65 6.81
C LEU A 259 17.93 14.33 6.20
N GLU A 260 18.91 15.20 6.42
CA GLU A 260 20.29 14.99 5.95
C GLU A 260 20.92 13.75 6.58
N ASN A 261 20.70 13.53 7.87
CA ASN A 261 21.18 12.34 8.56
C ASN A 261 20.49 11.06 8.05
N TYR A 262 19.20 11.12 7.74
CA TYR A 262 18.47 10.00 7.14
C TYR A 262 19.04 9.63 5.78
N ILE A 263 19.23 10.61 4.88
CA ILE A 263 19.89 10.40 3.57
C ILE A 263 21.26 9.76 3.78
N LYS A 264 22.11 10.37 4.61
CA LYS A 264 23.48 9.90 4.84
C LYS A 264 23.55 8.46 5.37
N THR A 265 22.57 8.06 6.17
CA THR A 265 22.53 6.75 6.82
C THR A 265 21.95 5.68 5.92
N ASN A 266 20.93 6.04 5.12
CA ASN A 266 20.11 5.07 4.40
C ASN A 266 20.34 5.03 2.90
N TYR A 267 20.68 6.16 2.26
CA TYR A 267 20.83 6.23 0.80
C TYR A 267 22.28 5.91 0.42
N THR A 268 22.66 4.65 0.64
CA THR A 268 23.96 4.10 0.27
C THR A 268 23.85 3.20 -0.95
N ALA A 269 24.93 3.13 -1.72
CA ALA A 269 24.96 2.41 -3.00
C ALA A 269 24.52 0.94 -2.86
N ASP A 270 24.99 0.26 -1.82
CA ASP A 270 24.72 -1.15 -1.51
C ASP A 270 23.27 -1.45 -1.05
N ARG A 271 22.48 -0.40 -0.78
CA ARG A 271 21.07 -0.51 -0.37
C ARG A 271 20.10 -0.03 -1.45
N MET A 272 20.61 0.21 -2.66
CA MET A 272 19.84 0.79 -3.75
C MET A 272 19.94 -0.07 -5.02
N VAL A 273 18.79 -0.18 -5.69
CA VAL A 273 18.68 -0.89 -6.97
C VAL A 273 18.05 0.03 -8.00
N LEU A 274 18.75 0.30 -9.09
CA LEU A 274 18.18 0.91 -10.29
C LEU A 274 17.53 -0.19 -11.14
N VAL A 275 16.21 -0.13 -11.26
CA VAL A 275 15.41 -1.06 -12.04
C VAL A 275 14.94 -0.39 -13.32
N GLY A 276 15.11 -1.05 -14.46
CA GLY A 276 14.58 -0.63 -15.74
C GLY A 276 13.73 -1.71 -16.40
N ALA A 277 12.53 -1.37 -16.83
CA ALA A 277 11.66 -2.27 -17.59
C ALA A 277 11.09 -1.58 -18.83
N GLY A 278 11.00 -2.31 -19.94
CA GLY A 278 10.52 -1.78 -21.22
C GLY A 278 11.62 -1.71 -22.28
N GLY A 279 11.61 -0.67 -23.10
CA GLY A 279 12.49 -0.55 -24.27
C GLY A 279 13.96 -0.21 -23.98
N VAL A 280 14.38 -0.16 -22.71
CA VAL A 280 15.76 0.15 -22.30
C VAL A 280 16.66 -1.09 -22.31
N PRO A 281 17.75 -1.13 -23.10
CA PRO A 281 18.75 -2.20 -23.04
C PRO A 281 19.53 -2.18 -21.73
N HIS A 282 19.95 -3.37 -21.27
CA HIS A 282 20.68 -3.51 -20.00
C HIS A 282 21.98 -2.71 -19.98
N GLU A 283 22.78 -2.83 -21.03
CA GLU A 283 24.10 -2.23 -21.14
C GLU A 283 24.00 -0.69 -21.11
N GLN A 284 22.97 -0.11 -21.74
CA GLN A 284 22.70 1.33 -21.67
C GLN A 284 22.37 1.77 -20.23
N LEU A 285 21.56 1.01 -19.49
CA LEU A 285 21.21 1.36 -18.12
C LEU A 285 22.40 1.23 -17.17
N VAL A 286 23.27 0.24 -17.38
CA VAL A 286 24.53 0.08 -16.63
C VAL A 286 25.46 1.27 -16.87
N GLU A 287 25.63 1.72 -18.11
CA GLU A 287 26.44 2.92 -18.42
C GLU A 287 25.89 4.18 -17.74
N LEU A 288 24.57 4.37 -17.75
CA LEU A 288 23.92 5.47 -17.04
C LEU A 288 24.12 5.34 -15.52
N ALA A 289 24.00 4.14 -14.97
CA ALA A 289 24.22 3.90 -13.55
C ALA A 289 25.66 4.21 -13.14
N GLU A 290 26.64 3.74 -13.91
CA GLU A 290 28.05 4.02 -13.69
C GLU A 290 28.33 5.53 -13.74
N LYS A 291 27.72 6.25 -14.69
CA LYS A 291 27.89 7.70 -14.80
C LYS A 291 27.30 8.47 -13.62
N HIS A 292 26.13 8.08 -13.14
CA HIS A 292 25.32 8.88 -12.21
C HIS A 292 25.37 8.43 -10.74
N PHE A 293 25.68 7.16 -10.48
CA PHE A 293 25.62 6.54 -9.14
C PHE A 293 26.94 5.91 -8.67
N SER A 294 27.98 5.78 -9.50
CA SER A 294 29.28 5.18 -9.10
C SER A 294 29.99 5.88 -7.93
N LYS A 295 29.71 7.18 -7.73
CA LYS A 295 30.30 7.98 -6.66
C LYS A 295 29.49 7.97 -5.36
N MET A 296 28.35 7.28 -5.33
CA MET A 296 27.56 7.16 -4.11
C MET A 296 28.37 6.45 -3.03
N PRO A 297 28.22 6.87 -1.76
CA PRO A 297 28.87 6.21 -0.65
C PRO A 297 28.30 4.79 -0.48
N GLN A 298 29.18 3.83 -0.23
CA GLN A 298 28.81 2.52 0.29
C GLN A 298 28.77 2.60 1.82
N GLN A 299 27.93 1.79 2.49
CA GLN A 299 28.11 1.61 3.93
C GLN A 299 29.52 1.11 4.24
N ASN A 300 30.17 1.70 5.24
CA ASN A 300 31.49 1.23 5.66
C ASN A 300 31.34 -0.15 6.33
N PRO A 301 31.91 -1.23 5.78
CA PRO A 301 31.76 -2.58 6.33
C PRO A 301 32.30 -2.73 7.76
N ASN A 302 33.23 -1.83 8.15
CA ASN A 302 33.84 -1.82 9.47
C ASN A 302 33.13 -0.87 10.46
N SER A 303 32.12 -0.13 10.01
CA SER A 303 31.31 0.71 10.90
C SER A 303 30.23 -0.14 11.55
N GLN A 304 30.04 0.03 12.86
CA GLN A 304 28.90 -0.58 13.54
C GLN A 304 27.62 -0.03 12.90
N PRO A 305 26.70 -0.88 12.41
CA PRO A 305 25.46 -0.39 11.83
C PRO A 305 24.71 0.46 12.86
N SER A 306 24.09 1.55 12.42
CA SER A 306 23.29 2.38 13.32
C SER A 306 22.19 1.53 13.98
N ALA A 307 21.68 1.95 15.14
CA ALA A 307 20.61 1.22 15.80
C ALA A 307 19.37 1.03 14.89
N ALA A 308 19.11 2.00 14.00
CA ALA A 308 18.07 1.91 12.99
C ALA A 308 18.36 0.80 11.95
N VAL A 309 19.61 0.70 11.45
CA VAL A 309 20.00 -0.33 10.49
C VAL A 309 20.02 -1.73 11.13
N ARG A 310 20.48 -1.86 12.38
CA ARG A 310 20.38 -3.14 13.12
C ARG A 310 18.92 -3.58 13.33
N GLY A 311 18.01 -2.63 13.50
CA GLY A 311 16.58 -2.90 13.61
C GLY A 311 15.95 -3.43 12.33
N LEU A 312 16.59 -3.26 11.17
CA LEU A 312 16.14 -3.83 9.90
C LEU A 312 16.55 -5.31 9.74
N GLU A 313 17.68 -5.71 10.32
CA GLU A 313 18.20 -7.08 10.24
C GLU A 313 17.55 -8.03 11.25
N ALA A 314 17.04 -7.51 12.36
CA ALA A 314 16.35 -8.31 13.37
C ALA A 314 14.96 -8.76 12.86
N LYS A 315 14.65 -10.06 13.02
CA LYS A 315 13.30 -10.58 12.77
C LYS A 315 12.31 -9.84 13.71
N PRO A 316 11.24 -9.22 13.18
CA PRO A 316 10.18 -8.67 14.02
C PRO A 316 9.41 -9.77 14.77
N ASP A 317 9.07 -9.51 16.02
CA ASP A 317 8.24 -10.39 16.85
C ASP A 317 6.76 -10.04 16.68
N PHE A 318 5.94 -11.02 16.29
CA PHE A 318 4.49 -10.84 16.25
C PHE A 318 3.89 -11.05 17.64
N VAL A 319 3.18 -10.04 18.14
CA VAL A 319 2.48 -10.07 19.43
C VAL A 319 0.98 -10.22 19.17
N GLY A 320 0.39 -11.32 19.63
CA GLY A 320 -1.05 -11.53 19.60
C GLY A 320 -1.76 -10.64 20.62
N SER A 321 -2.28 -9.50 20.19
CA SER A 321 -3.02 -8.55 21.03
C SER A 321 -4.24 -7.99 20.31
N GLU A 322 -5.03 -7.18 21.02
CA GLU A 322 -6.16 -6.46 20.43
C GLU A 322 -6.14 -4.98 20.80
N VAL A 323 -6.71 -4.17 19.93
CA VAL A 323 -7.06 -2.77 20.19
C VAL A 323 -8.49 -2.54 19.71
N ARG A 324 -9.28 -1.83 20.50
CA ARG A 324 -10.68 -1.54 20.19
C ARG A 324 -10.94 -0.06 20.37
N ILE A 325 -11.17 0.63 19.26
CA ILE A 325 -11.54 2.05 19.25
C ILE A 325 -13.05 2.11 19.02
N ARG A 326 -13.79 2.50 20.05
CA ARG A 326 -15.25 2.57 19.99
C ARG A 326 -15.68 3.98 19.63
N ASP A 327 -16.29 4.12 18.46
CA ASP A 327 -17.00 5.33 18.05
C ASP A 327 -18.43 4.95 17.62
N ASP A 328 -19.39 5.22 18.50
CA ASP A 328 -20.81 4.92 18.26
C ASP A 328 -21.46 5.88 17.24
N THR A 329 -20.73 6.90 16.77
CA THR A 329 -21.22 7.84 15.73
C THR A 329 -20.93 7.35 14.31
N MET A 330 -20.00 6.39 14.15
CA MET A 330 -19.65 5.85 12.84
C MET A 330 -20.77 4.97 12.27
N PRO A 331 -21.06 5.06 10.95
CA PRO A 331 -22.11 4.25 10.32
C PRO A 331 -21.70 2.78 10.11
N THR A 332 -20.41 2.46 10.26
CA THR A 332 -19.84 1.13 9.97
C THR A 332 -18.83 0.75 11.05
N ALA A 333 -18.70 -0.55 11.30
CA ALA A 333 -17.62 -1.10 12.10
C ALA A 333 -16.55 -1.67 11.15
N ASN A 334 -15.29 -1.25 11.32
CA ASN A 334 -14.16 -1.69 10.52
C ASN A 334 -13.25 -2.55 11.40
N ILE A 335 -12.98 -3.79 10.99
CA ILE A 335 -12.30 -4.80 11.81
C ILE A 335 -11.28 -5.54 10.96
N ALA A 336 -10.05 -5.66 11.46
CA ALA A 336 -9.03 -6.55 10.91
C ALA A 336 -8.57 -7.55 11.96
N ILE A 337 -8.36 -8.80 11.53
CA ILE A 337 -7.82 -9.89 12.35
C ILE A 337 -6.71 -10.52 11.51
N ALA A 338 -5.52 -10.65 12.09
CA ALA A 338 -4.37 -11.24 11.44
C ALA A 338 -3.67 -12.24 12.37
N VAL A 339 -2.92 -13.15 11.74
CA VAL A 339 -1.94 -14.02 12.37
C VAL A 339 -0.57 -13.70 11.76
N GLU A 340 0.51 -14.16 12.39
CA GLU A 340 1.85 -14.03 11.80
C GLU A 340 1.86 -14.68 10.41
N GLY A 341 2.27 -13.90 9.40
CA GLY A 341 2.44 -14.37 8.03
C GLY A 341 3.83 -14.95 7.76
N VAL A 342 4.17 -15.08 6.49
CA VAL A 342 5.48 -15.56 6.03
C VAL A 342 6.31 -14.42 5.47
N SER A 343 7.65 -14.54 5.52
CA SER A 343 8.56 -13.54 4.97
C SER A 343 8.71 -13.67 3.45
N TRP A 344 9.21 -12.63 2.76
CA TRP A 344 9.46 -12.64 1.31
C TRP A 344 10.38 -13.76 0.81
N LYS A 345 11.21 -14.34 1.69
CA LYS A 345 12.18 -15.41 1.36
C LYS A 345 11.78 -16.76 1.94
N ASP A 346 10.61 -16.84 2.57
CA ASP A 346 10.10 -18.08 3.12
C ASP A 346 9.71 -19.04 1.99
N ASP A 347 9.89 -20.35 2.19
CA ASP A 347 9.52 -21.35 1.18
C ASP A 347 7.99 -21.44 1.00
N ASP A 348 7.22 -20.97 1.99
CA ASP A 348 5.75 -20.96 1.99
C ASP A 348 5.12 -19.63 1.48
N TYR A 349 5.92 -18.69 0.94
CA TYR A 349 5.47 -17.44 0.31
C TYR A 349 4.86 -17.67 -1.09
#